data_AF-A0A7B3D1A2-F1
#
_entry.id   AF-A0A7B3D1A2-F1
#
_cell.length_a   1.000
_cell.length_b   1.000
_cell.length_c   1.000
_cell.angle_alpha   90.00
_cell.angle_beta   90.00
_cell.angle_gamma   90.00
#
_symmetry.space_group_name_H-M   'P 1'
#
loop_
_entity.id
_entity.type
_entity.pdbx_description
1 polymer ?
#
loop_
_entity_poly.entity_id
_entity_poly.type
_entity_poly.pdbx_seq_one_letter_code
_entity_poly.pdbx_strand_id
1 'polypeptide(L)'
;MRLFGYARVSTSQQSLDLQVRALKDAGVKANRIFTDKASGSSTDREGLDLLRMKVEEGDVILVKKLDRLGRDTADMIQLIKEFDAQGVAVRFIDDGISTDGDMGQMV
;
A
#
# COMPACT_ATOMS: atom_id res chain seq x y z
N MET A 1 10.60 -10.05 -7.88
CA MET A 1 9.59 -9.03 -8.21
C MET A 1 8.18 -9.59 -8.14
N ARG A 2 7.63 -9.59 -6.93
CA ARG A 2 6.22 -9.88 -6.65
C ARG A 2 5.49 -8.56 -6.47
N LEU A 3 4.28 -8.48 -7.00
CA LEU A 3 3.39 -7.35 -6.78
C LEU A 3 2.44 -7.68 -5.63
N PHE A 4 2.43 -6.80 -4.64
CA PHE A 4 1.52 -6.79 -3.53
C PHE A 4 0.58 -5.61 -3.65
N GLY A 5 -0.59 -5.70 -3.03
CA GLY A 5 -1.59 -4.64 -3.05
C GLY A 5 -1.99 -4.31 -1.63
N TYR A 6 -2.12 -3.03 -1.33
CA TYR A 6 -2.59 -2.58 -0.03
C TYR A 6 -3.76 -1.60 -0.21
N ALA A 7 -4.84 -1.84 0.53
CA ALA A 7 -6.04 -1.00 0.51
C ALA A 7 -6.58 -0.73 1.92
N ARG A 8 -6.98 0.51 2.19
CA ARG A 8 -7.52 0.91 3.51
C ARG A 8 -8.88 1.58 3.38
N VAL A 9 -9.83 1.23 4.25
CA VAL A 9 -11.14 1.87 4.36
C VAL A 9 -11.54 2.17 5.80
N SER A 10 -12.26 3.26 6.03
CA SER A 10 -12.73 3.62 7.38
C SER A 10 -14.02 2.87 7.76
N THR A 11 -14.98 2.73 6.85
CA THR A 11 -16.27 2.09 7.19
C THR A 11 -17.01 1.49 6.02
N SER A 12 -16.79 1.98 4.80
CA SER A 12 -17.53 1.55 3.62
C SER A 12 -16.88 0.34 2.94
N GLN A 13 -17.54 -0.81 3.02
CA GLN A 13 -17.16 -2.04 2.30
C GLN A 13 -17.09 -1.79 0.78
N GLN A 14 -18.03 -1.02 0.22
CA GLN A 14 -18.07 -0.69 -1.21
C GLN A 14 -16.79 0.01 -1.70
N SER A 15 -16.15 0.82 -0.85
CA SER A 15 -14.89 1.51 -1.19
C SER A 15 -13.69 0.57 -1.20
N LEU A 16 -13.77 -0.57 -0.51
CA LEU A 16 -12.72 -1.58 -0.45
C LEU A 16 -12.73 -2.41 -1.74
N ASP A 17 -13.89 -2.87 -2.19
CA ASP A 17 -14.03 -3.59 -3.46
C ASP A 17 -13.51 -2.78 -4.65
N LEU A 18 -13.78 -1.48 -4.68
CA LEU A 18 -13.29 -0.54 -5.69
C LEU A 18 -11.76 -0.33 -5.65
N GLN A 19 -11.14 -0.49 -4.49
CA GLN A 19 -9.68 -0.45 -4.34
C GLN A 19 -9.07 -1.78 -4.77
N VAL A 20 -9.60 -2.90 -4.28
CA VAL A 20 -9.16 -4.25 -4.63
C VAL A 20 -9.25 -4.46 -6.15
N ARG A 21 -10.32 -3.99 -6.79
CA ARG A 21 -10.47 -4.09 -8.25
C ARG A 21 -9.41 -3.28 -9.00
N ALA A 22 -9.10 -2.06 -8.56
CA ALA A 22 -8.03 -1.26 -9.15
C ALA A 22 -6.65 -1.90 -8.95
N LEU A 23 -6.40 -2.51 -7.79
CA LEU A 23 -5.15 -3.26 -7.54
C LEU A 23 -5.03 -4.48 -8.45
N LYS A 24 -6.14 -5.22 -8.65
CA LYS A 24 -6.18 -6.35 -9.59
C LYS A 24 -5.92 -5.91 -11.03
N ASP A 25 -6.52 -4.79 -11.43
CA ASP A 25 -6.33 -4.20 -12.76
C ASP A 25 -4.87 -3.79 -13.00
N ALA A 26 -4.22 -3.25 -11.97
CA ALA A 26 -2.78 -2.96 -11.97
C ALA A 26 -1.88 -4.20 -11.97
N GLY A 27 -2.43 -5.42 -11.97
CA GLY A 27 -1.68 -6.68 -12.06
C GLY A 27 -1.37 -7.35 -10.72
N VAL A 28 -1.92 -6.87 -9.60
CA VAL A 28 -1.77 -7.52 -8.29
C VAL A 28 -2.64 -8.78 -8.21
N LYS A 29 -2.05 -9.90 -7.77
CA LYS A 29 -2.81 -11.13 -7.52
C LYS A 29 -3.73 -10.96 -6.32
N ALA A 30 -4.97 -11.46 -6.41
CA ALA A 30 -5.95 -11.40 -5.32
C ALA A 30 -5.41 -11.92 -3.97
N ASN A 31 -4.61 -12.99 -3.98
CA ASN A 31 -4.00 -13.59 -2.78
C ASN A 31 -2.85 -12.76 -2.18
N ARG A 32 -2.48 -11.65 -2.81
CA ARG A 32 -1.44 -10.70 -2.37
C ARG A 32 -2.00 -9.31 -2.11
N ILE A 33 -3.33 -9.19 -2.06
CA ILE A 33 -4.01 -7.95 -1.70
C ILE A 33 -4.33 -8.01 -0.22
N PHE A 34 -3.73 -7.10 0.53
CA PHE A 34 -3.95 -6.90 1.95
C PHE A 34 -4.85 -5.70 2.13
N THR A 35 -5.77 -5.80 3.09
CA THR A 35 -6.76 -4.75 3.32
C THR A 35 -6.90 -4.46 4.80
N ASP A 36 -6.92 -3.18 5.16
CA ASP A 36 -7.15 -2.73 6.53
C ASP A 36 -8.47 -1.96 6.66
N LYS A 37 -9.13 -2.16 7.80
CA LYS A 37 -10.41 -1.53 8.12
C LYS A 37 -10.27 -0.70 9.39
N ALA A 38 -10.23 0.62 9.23
CA ALA A 38 -10.20 1.57 10.34
C ALA A 38 -11.61 1.79 10.91
N SER A 39 -12.16 0.79 11.60
CA SER A 39 -13.51 0.84 12.17
C SER A 39 -13.49 1.46 13.57
N GLY A 40 -13.84 2.75 13.69
CA GLY A 40 -13.97 3.43 14.99
C GLY A 40 -12.62 3.90 15.58
N SER A 41 -12.48 3.83 16.92
CA SER A 41 -11.28 4.29 17.66
C SER A 41 -10.10 3.30 17.63
N SER A 42 -10.31 2.07 17.15
CA SER A 42 -9.24 1.08 17.00
C SER A 42 -8.75 1.07 15.55
N THR A 43 -7.45 1.30 15.39
CA THR A 43 -6.78 1.27 14.09
C THR A 43 -5.96 -0.01 14.02
N ASP A 44 -6.63 -1.15 13.95
CA ASP A 44 -5.94 -2.43 13.73
C ASP A 44 -5.41 -2.42 12.29
N ARG A 45 -4.07 -2.35 12.18
CA ARG A 45 -3.29 -2.38 10.93
C ARG A 45 -2.77 -3.79 10.66
N GLU A 46 -3.60 -4.80 10.88
CA GLU A 46 -3.22 -6.20 10.69
C GLU A 46 -2.82 -6.49 9.24
N GLY A 47 -3.49 -5.86 8.27
CA GLY A 47 -3.18 -6.02 6.85
C GLY A 47 -1.79 -5.50 6.49
N LEU A 48 -1.42 -4.33 7.02
CA LEU A 48 -0.09 -3.74 6.84
C LEU A 48 0.99 -4.57 7.54
N ASP A 49 0.72 -5.08 8.74
CA ASP A 49 1.71 -5.88 9.47
C ASP A 49 1.98 -7.22 8.77
N LEU A 50 0.92 -7.88 8.29
CA LEU A 50 1.02 -9.07 7.44
C LEU A 50 1.78 -8.78 6.14
N LEU A 51 1.52 -7.63 5.51
CA LEU A 51 2.26 -7.18 4.34
C LEU A 51 3.76 -7.07 4.64
N ARG A 52 4.13 -6.42 5.75
CA ARG A 52 5.53 -6.26 6.20
C ARG A 52 6.23 -7.60 6.43
N MET A 53 5.52 -8.61 6.93
CA MET A 53 6.07 -9.97 7.10
C MET A 53 6.18 -10.75 5.79
N LYS A 54 5.44 -10.35 4.74
CA LYS A 54 5.33 -11.09 3.47
C LYS A 54 6.21 -10.53 2.36
N VAL A 55 6.54 -9.24 2.42
CA VAL A 55 7.37 -8.58 1.41
C VAL A 55 8.82 -8.97 1.60
N GLU A 56 9.52 -9.14 0.48
CA GLU A 56 10.95 -9.44 0.44
C GLU A 56 11.65 -8.39 -0.45
N GLU A 57 12.97 -8.29 -0.34
CA GLU A 57 13.77 -7.40 -1.18
C GLU A 57 13.47 -7.63 -2.68
N GLY A 58 13.25 -6.53 -3.41
CA GLY A 58 12.88 -6.53 -4.83
C GLY A 58 11.39 -6.75 -5.13
N ASP A 59 10.54 -6.69 -4.10
CA ASP A 59 9.08 -6.69 -4.27
C ASP A 59 8.51 -5.27 -4.39
N VAL A 60 7.28 -5.17 -4.89
CA VAL A 60 6.59 -3.90 -5.13
C VAL A 60 5.21 -3.89 -4.48
N ILE A 61 4.93 -2.88 -3.67
CA ILE A 61 3.64 -2.65 -3.03
C ILE A 61 2.86 -1.62 -3.85
N LEU A 62 1.75 -2.02 -4.43
CA LEU A 62 0.80 -1.15 -5.10
C LEU A 62 -0.25 -0.64 -4.13
N VAL A 63 -0.50 0.65 -4.18
CA VAL A 63 -1.52 1.33 -3.36
C VAL A 63 -2.34 2.22 -4.28
N LYS A 64 -3.65 2.32 -4.04
CA LYS A 64 -4.50 3.15 -4.92
C LYS A 64 -4.12 4.62 -4.84
N LYS A 65 -3.98 5.18 -3.63
CA LYS A 65 -3.68 6.60 -3.36
C LYS A 65 -2.77 6.78 -2.14
N LEU A 66 -2.00 7.87 -2.11
CA LEU A 66 -1.13 8.25 -0.99
C LEU A 66 -1.88 8.36 0.35
N ASP A 67 -3.05 9.01 0.35
CA ASP A 67 -3.96 9.15 1.52
C ASP A 67 -4.41 7.81 2.13
N ARG A 68 -4.25 6.70 1.39
CA ARG A 68 -4.66 5.36 1.80
C ARG A 68 -3.52 4.52 2.37
N LEU A 69 -2.27 4.98 2.29
CA LEU A 69 -1.12 4.34 2.91
C LEU A 69 -1.02 4.71 4.40
N GLY A 70 -0.91 6.01 4.68
CA GLY A 70 -0.69 6.54 6.04
C GLY A 70 -1.89 7.28 6.62
N ARG A 71 -1.84 7.63 7.90
CA ARG A 71 -2.80 8.56 8.53
C ARG A 71 -2.50 10.01 8.16
N ASP A 72 -1.22 10.31 8.00
CA ASP A 72 -0.67 11.63 7.70
C ASP A 72 0.56 11.46 6.79
N THR A 73 0.99 12.55 6.15
CA THR A 73 2.19 12.55 5.28
C THR A 73 3.43 12.01 6.00
N ALA A 74 3.59 12.29 7.30
CA ALA A 74 4.72 11.81 8.09
C ALA A 74 4.70 10.28 8.29
N ASP A 75 3.55 9.71 8.67
CA ASP A 75 3.36 8.26 8.84
C ASP A 75 3.58 7.53 7.50
N MET A 76 3.10 8.11 6.41
CA MET A 76 3.34 7.62 5.05
C MET A 76 4.84 7.62 4.69
N ILE A 77 5.55 8.71 4.95
CA ILE A 77 7.00 8.83 4.71
C ILE A 77 7.78 7.80 5.52
N GLN A 78 7.40 7.56 6.79
CA GLN A 78 8.02 6.53 7.61
C GLN A 78 7.82 5.13 7.01
N LEU A 79 6.59 4.78 6.62
CA LEU A 79 6.30 3.50 5.99
C LEU A 79 7.10 3.29 4.71
N ILE A 80 7.16 4.32 3.84
CA ILE A 80 7.94 4.26 2.61
C ILE A 80 9.42 4.01 2.93
N LYS A 81 9.99 4.74 3.90
CA LYS A 81 11.40 4.54 4.31
C LYS A 81 11.65 3.16 4.89
N GLU A 82 10.71 2.61 5.64
CA GLU A 82 10.82 1.24 6.16
C GLU A 82 10.82 0.20 5.04
N PHE A 83 9.92 0.34 4.07
CA PHE A 83 9.88 -0.56 2.91
C PHE A 83 11.12 -0.39 2.03
N ASP A 84 11.55 0.85 1.79
CA ASP A 84 12.78 1.16 1.03
C ASP A 84 14.02 0.56 1.71
N ALA A 85 14.13 0.66 3.04
CA ALA A 85 15.20 0.03 3.80
C ALA A 85 15.18 -1.52 3.74
N GLN A 86 14.02 -2.11 3.46
CA GLN A 86 13.85 -3.54 3.17
C GLN A 86 14.06 -3.88 1.69
N GLY A 87 14.36 -2.88 0.85
CA GLY A 87 14.50 -3.00 -0.60
C GLY A 87 13.18 -3.27 -1.32
N VAL A 88 12.07 -2.82 -0.74
CA VAL A 88 10.71 -2.95 -1.27
C VAL A 88 10.26 -1.61 -1.83
N ALA A 89 9.84 -1.57 -3.09
CA ALA A 89 9.34 -0.34 -3.71
C ALA A 89 7.83 -0.17 -3.47
N VAL A 90 7.36 1.06 -3.31
CA VAL A 90 5.94 1.41 -3.20
C VAL A 90 5.52 2.18 -4.43
N ARG A 91 4.37 1.82 -5.02
CA ARG A 91 3.81 2.43 -6.22
C ARG A 91 2.36 2.84 -6.02
N PHE A 92 2.04 4.05 -6.43
CA PHE A 92 0.70 4.63 -6.36
C PHE A 92 0.03 4.59 -7.74
N ILE A 93 -1.17 4.00 -7.80
CA ILE A 93 -1.90 3.82 -9.07
C ILE A 93 -2.44 5.15 -9.59
N ASP A 94 -3.08 5.93 -8.73
CA ASP A 94 -3.77 7.17 -9.13
C ASP A 94 -2.79 8.31 -9.42
N ASP A 95 -1.72 8.39 -8.62
CA ASP A 95 -0.70 9.43 -8.70
C ASP A 95 0.41 9.10 -9.71
N GLY A 96 0.54 7.85 -10.14
CA GLY A 96 1.66 7.39 -10.98
C GLY A 96 3.02 7.39 -10.27
N ILE A 97 3.09 7.85 -9.02
CA ILE A 97 4.30 7.94 -8.22
C ILE A 97 4.82 6.54 -7.86
N SER A 98 6.13 6.34 -7.98
CA SER A 98 6.82 5.15 -7.53
C SER A 98 8.00 5.56 -6.65
N THR A 99 8.29 4.78 -5.61
CA THR A 99 9.45 4.95 -4.74
C THR A 99 10.62 4.06 -5.15
N ASP A 100 10.52 3.43 -6.33
CA ASP A 100 11.60 2.70 -6.98
C ASP A 100 12.59 3.74 -7.53
N GLY A 101 13.59 4.11 -6.71
CA GLY A 101 14.55 5.17 -7.01
C GLY A 101 14.43 6.35 -6.04
N ASP A 102 15.60 6.84 -5.60
CA ASP A 102 15.85 7.94 -4.65
C ASP A 102 14.61 8.81 -4.41
N MET A 103 14.02 8.64 -3.22
CA MET A 103 12.78 9.22 -2.70
C MET A 103 12.47 10.64 -3.23
N GLY A 104 11.96 10.78 -4.47
CA GLY A 104 11.76 12.14 -5.02
C GLY A 104 11.55 12.37 -6.51
N GLN A 105 11.63 11.38 -7.42
CA GLN A 105 11.25 11.66 -8.81
C GLN A 105 9.72 11.68 -8.98
N MET A 106 9.11 12.83 -8.66
CA MET A 106 7.90 13.30 -9.34
C MET A 106 8.23 13.40 -10.83
N VAL A 107 7.69 12.49 -11.64
CA VAL A 107 7.64 12.62 -13.11
C VAL A 107 6.23 12.92 -13.55
#